data_AF-U2EGL9-F1
#
_entry.id   AF-U2EGL9-F1
#
_cell.length_a   1.000
_cell.length_b   1.000
_cell.length_c   1.000
_cell.angle_alpha   90.00
_cell.angle_beta   90.00
_cell.angle_gamma   90.00
#
_symmetry.space_group_name_H-M   'P 1'
#
loop_
_entity.id
_entity.type
_entity.pdbx_description
1 polymer ?
#
loop_
_entity_poly.entity_id
_entity_poly.type
_entity_poly.pdbx_seq_one_letter_code
_entity_poly.pdbx_strand_id
1 'polypeptide(L)'
;MSDVNSPGWLYERGEHRYKHRWKHDYAGFQPDGPGGYGKCPKHIEQALAKRLLNDRGIPFYEHDGSSYPEKIYVLYLGVPYVCVPTRAGISYHGYPWRGDMAARTLPKRIERKLREQAEADGNAKEFKTWLKDYGG
;
A
#
# COMPACT_ATOMS: atom_id res chain seq x y z
N MET A 1 4.04 19.34 20.97
CA MET A 1 3.60 18.57 19.78
C MET A 1 4.55 17.40 19.68
N SER A 2 4.08 16.21 20.04
CA SER A 2 4.94 15.04 20.23
C SER A 2 5.35 14.49 18.87
N ASP A 3 6.64 14.54 18.56
CA ASP A 3 7.25 13.83 17.43
C ASP A 3 6.98 12.34 17.61
N VAL A 4 6.00 11.82 16.86
CA VAL A 4 5.82 10.38 16.71
C VAL A 4 6.97 9.94 15.83
N ASN A 5 7.99 9.33 16.44
CA ASN A 5 9.11 8.68 15.78
C ASN A 5 8.56 7.74 14.70
N SER A 6 8.51 8.21 13.45
CA SER A 6 8.23 7.34 12.32
C SER A 6 9.33 6.28 12.30
N PRO A 7 9.00 4.99 12.35
CA PRO A 7 9.97 3.91 12.32
C PRO A 7 10.65 3.99 10.97
N GLY A 8 11.89 4.50 10.92
CA GLY A 8 12.58 4.94 9.69
C GLY A 8 12.86 3.86 8.65
N TRP A 9 11.83 3.21 8.13
CA TRP A 9 11.85 2.15 7.17
C TRP A 9 12.30 2.67 5.81
N LEU A 10 13.14 1.88 5.15
CA LEU A 10 13.56 2.17 3.79
C LEU A 10 12.48 1.69 2.81
N TYR A 11 12.21 2.50 1.79
CA TYR A 11 11.38 2.07 0.68
C TYR A 11 12.26 1.56 -0.46
N GLU A 12 12.06 0.29 -0.82
CA GLU A 12 12.73 -0.36 -1.94
C GLU A 12 11.72 -0.58 -3.07
N ARG A 13 11.96 0.08 -4.21
CA ARG A 13 11.11 -0.04 -5.40
C ARG A 13 11.21 -1.41 -6.08
N GLY A 14 12.25 -2.20 -5.77
CA GLY A 14 12.62 -3.40 -6.52
C GLY A 14 13.15 -3.01 -7.90
N GLU A 15 14.44 -2.65 -7.96
CA GLU A 15 15.11 -2.05 -9.13
C GLU A 15 15.05 -2.90 -10.43
N HIS A 16 14.63 -4.16 -10.36
CA HIS A 16 14.50 -5.06 -11.51
C HIS A 16 13.06 -5.23 -12.04
N ARG A 17 12.08 -4.46 -11.51
CA ARG A 17 10.64 -4.66 -11.80
C ARG A 17 10.05 -3.49 -12.60
N TYR A 18 10.55 -3.27 -13.82
CA TYR A 18 10.02 -2.27 -14.78
C TYR A 18 8.53 -2.41 -15.10
N LYS A 19 7.93 -3.57 -14.78
CA LYS A 19 6.53 -3.92 -15.02
C LYS A 19 5.49 -3.15 -14.19
N HIS A 20 5.88 -2.29 -13.23
CA HIS A 20 4.93 -1.52 -12.41
C HIS A 20 4.80 -0.03 -12.79
N ARG A 21 5.59 0.45 -13.74
CA ARG A 21 5.55 1.86 -14.17
C ARG A 21 4.36 2.05 -15.11
N TRP A 22 3.26 2.58 -14.59
CA TRP A 22 2.16 3.04 -15.43
C TRP A 22 2.58 4.31 -16.19
N LYS A 23 2.06 4.50 -17.40
CA LYS A 23 2.08 5.81 -18.10
C LYS A 23 1.00 6.78 -17.60
N HIS A 24 0.06 6.30 -16.79
CA HIS A 24 -1.09 7.05 -16.30
C HIS A 24 -0.83 7.60 -14.89
N ASP A 25 -1.60 8.61 -14.52
CA ASP A 25 -1.56 9.31 -13.23
C ASP A 25 -2.52 8.73 -12.18
N TYR A 26 -3.15 7.58 -12.48
CA TYR A 26 -3.97 6.80 -11.56
C TYR A 26 -3.39 5.40 -11.34
N ALA A 27 -3.86 4.71 -10.29
CA ALA A 27 -3.51 3.32 -9.99
C ALA A 27 -4.62 2.36 -10.42
N GLY A 28 -4.38 1.05 -10.34
CA GLY A 28 -5.17 0.03 -11.06
C GLY A 28 -4.32 -1.09 -11.65
N PHE A 29 -4.86 -1.84 -12.62
CA PHE A 29 -4.31 -3.11 -13.07
C PHE A 29 -4.28 -3.24 -14.59
N GLN A 30 -3.22 -3.85 -15.13
CA GLN A 30 -3.15 -4.21 -16.55
C GLN A 30 -3.58 -5.68 -16.73
N PRO A 31 -4.50 -6.01 -17.67
CA PRO A 31 -5.09 -7.34 -17.81
C PRO A 31 -4.20 -8.40 -18.51
N ASP A 32 -2.91 -8.12 -18.74
CA ASP A 32 -2.02 -9.06 -19.44
C ASP A 32 -1.66 -10.28 -18.55
N GLY A 33 -2.52 -11.30 -18.58
CA GLY A 33 -2.32 -12.62 -17.96
C GLY A 33 -3.16 -12.88 -16.69
N PRO A 34 -3.23 -14.14 -16.22
CA PRO A 34 -3.98 -14.50 -15.02
C PRO A 34 -3.40 -13.76 -13.80
N GLY A 35 -4.23 -12.94 -13.15
CA GLY A 35 -3.90 -12.25 -11.89
C GLY A 35 -3.40 -10.80 -11.99
N GLY A 36 -3.41 -10.17 -13.17
CA GLY A 36 -3.20 -8.73 -13.45
C GLY A 36 -2.25 -7.94 -12.52
N TYR A 37 -1.13 -7.44 -13.06
CA TYR A 37 -0.14 -6.71 -12.26
C TYR A 37 -0.67 -5.35 -11.79
N GLY A 38 -0.54 -5.06 -10.48
CA GLY A 38 -0.79 -3.73 -9.93
C GLY A 38 0.19 -2.72 -10.50
N LYS A 39 -0.34 -1.61 -11.01
CA LYS A 39 0.44 -0.53 -11.63
C LYS A 39 0.35 0.71 -10.75
N CYS A 40 1.49 1.28 -10.42
CA CYS A 40 1.56 2.52 -9.65
C CYS A 40 1.41 3.72 -10.60
N PRO A 41 0.72 4.79 -10.18
CA PRO A 41 0.72 6.07 -10.88
C PRO A 41 2.15 6.53 -11.17
N LYS A 42 2.39 7.10 -12.35
CA LYS A 42 3.73 7.53 -12.77
C LYS A 42 4.41 8.52 -11.83
N HIS A 43 3.62 9.26 -11.04
CA HIS A 43 4.08 10.30 -10.13
C HIS A 43 4.48 9.77 -8.74
N ILE A 44 4.28 8.47 -8.45
CA ILE A 44 4.82 7.88 -7.21
C ILE A 44 6.33 7.69 -7.35
N GLU A 45 7.05 8.70 -6.87
CA GLU A 45 8.50 8.68 -6.76
C GLU A 45 8.96 8.01 -5.46
N GLN A 46 10.23 7.61 -5.39
CA GLN A 46 10.80 6.91 -4.24
C GLN A 46 10.67 7.74 -2.96
N ALA A 47 10.87 9.06 -3.05
CA ALA A 47 10.73 9.97 -1.92
C ALA A 47 9.29 10.02 -1.39
N LEU A 48 8.30 10.11 -2.29
CA LEU A 48 6.89 10.09 -1.93
C LEU A 48 6.50 8.73 -1.32
N ALA A 49 6.90 7.62 -1.94
CA ALA A 49 6.62 6.28 -1.42
C ALA A 49 7.23 6.06 -0.04
N LYS A 50 8.48 6.52 0.19
CA LYS A 50 9.13 6.48 1.50
C LYS A 50 8.35 7.32 2.52
N ARG A 51 7.94 8.54 2.16
CA ARG A 51 7.14 9.41 3.04
C ARG A 51 5.82 8.74 3.42
N LEU A 52 5.08 8.25 2.42
CA LEU A 52 3.82 7.53 2.62
C LEU A 52 3.98 6.31 3.54
N LEU A 53 5.02 5.51 3.34
CA LEU A 53 5.34 4.35 4.18
C LEU A 53 5.56 4.73 5.65
N ASN A 54 6.33 5.80 5.91
CA ASN A 54 6.77 6.17 7.25
C ASN A 54 5.77 7.05 8.00
N ASP A 55 5.05 7.93 7.30
CA ASP A 55 4.18 8.94 7.91
C ASP A 55 2.73 8.46 8.02
N ARG A 56 2.31 7.60 7.09
CA ARG A 56 0.91 7.18 6.94
C ARG A 56 0.73 5.67 7.04
N GLY A 57 1.84 4.92 7.10
CA GLY A 57 1.85 3.46 7.18
C GLY A 57 1.10 2.91 8.38
N ILE A 58 0.21 1.96 8.11
CA ILE A 58 -0.51 1.21 9.12
C ILE A 58 0.16 -0.17 9.22
N PRO A 59 1.02 -0.40 10.22
CA PRO A 59 1.68 -1.69 10.39
C PRO A 59 0.65 -2.76 10.77
N PHE A 60 0.81 -3.93 10.17
CA PHE A 60 0.02 -5.13 10.42
C PHE A 60 0.97 -6.25 10.86
N TYR A 61 0.68 -6.79 12.04
CA TYR A 61 1.42 -7.89 12.64
C TYR A 61 0.54 -9.14 12.58
N GLU A 62 0.98 -10.19 11.90
CA GLU A 62 0.22 -11.46 11.78
C GLU A 62 0.29 -12.28 13.07
N HIS A 63 1.41 -12.19 13.79
CA HIS A 63 1.64 -12.92 15.03
C HIS A 63 2.01 -11.97 16.18
N ASP A 64 1.44 -12.24 17.35
CA ASP A 64 1.84 -11.57 18.58
C ASP A 64 3.31 -11.93 18.88
N GLY A 65 4.17 -10.91 18.99
CA GLY A 65 5.60 -11.08 19.24
C GLY A 65 6.52 -10.87 18.04
N SER A 66 5.97 -10.62 16.83
CA SER A 66 6.79 -10.24 15.68
C SER A 66 7.52 -8.92 15.93
N SER A 67 8.84 -8.91 15.73
CA SER A 67 9.71 -7.74 15.94
C SER A 67 9.58 -6.69 14.83
N TYR A 68 8.93 -7.03 13.72
CA TYR A 68 8.66 -6.15 12.59
C TYR A 68 7.29 -6.48 11.98
N PRO A 69 6.62 -5.51 11.34
CA PRO A 69 5.35 -5.77 10.68
C PRO A 69 5.57 -6.63 9.42
N GLU A 70 4.78 -7.68 9.26
CA GLU A 70 4.76 -8.53 8.06
C GLU A 70 4.17 -7.79 6.87
N LYS A 71 3.29 -6.81 7.11
CA LYS A 71 2.73 -5.93 6.09
C LYS A 71 2.56 -4.53 6.65
N ILE A 72 2.74 -3.52 5.80
CA ILE A 72 2.36 -2.14 6.11
C ILE A 72 1.36 -1.69 5.04
N TYR A 73 0.19 -1.24 5.47
CA TYR A 73 -0.84 -0.74 4.55
C TYR A 73 -0.81 0.78 4.50
N VAL A 74 -0.98 1.34 3.31
CA VAL A 74 -1.02 2.79 3.11
C VAL A 74 -2.16 3.13 2.17
N LEU A 75 -2.83 4.27 2.40
CA LEU A 75 -3.74 4.83 1.42
C LEU A 75 -3.03 5.93 0.62
N TYR A 76 -3.24 5.93 -0.70
CA TYR A 76 -2.80 7.03 -1.55
C TYR A 76 -3.81 7.30 -2.66
N LEU A 77 -4.37 8.51 -2.71
CA LEU A 77 -5.39 8.92 -3.68
C LEU A 77 -6.59 7.95 -3.74
N GLY A 78 -7.05 7.50 -2.57
CA GLY A 78 -8.13 6.53 -2.44
C GLY A 78 -7.74 5.09 -2.78
N VAL A 79 -6.49 4.81 -3.15
CA VAL A 79 -6.05 3.46 -3.48
C VAL A 79 -5.30 2.86 -2.29
N PRO A 80 -5.70 1.69 -1.78
CA PRO A 80 -4.93 0.97 -0.78
C PRO A 80 -3.69 0.34 -1.42
N TYR A 81 -2.56 0.52 -0.77
CA TYR A 81 -1.29 -0.13 -1.07
C TYR A 81 -0.96 -1.08 0.07
N VAL A 82 -0.31 -2.20 -0.28
CA VAL A 82 0.33 -3.10 0.67
C VAL A 82 1.83 -3.05 0.44
N CYS A 83 2.57 -2.84 1.51
CA CYS A 83 4.02 -2.87 1.55
C CYS A 83 4.47 -4.13 2.28
N VAL A 84 5.26 -4.95 1.60
CA VAL A 84 5.80 -6.21 2.14
C VAL A 84 7.31 -6.06 2.39
N PRO A 85 7.89 -6.71 3.42
CA PRO A 85 9.32 -6.65 3.67
C PRO A 85 10.10 -7.14 2.47
N THR A 86 11.10 -6.37 2.04
CA THR A 86 12.19 -6.86 1.18
C THR A 86 13.37 -7.30 2.04
N ARG A 87 13.62 -6.59 3.14
CA ARG A 87 14.45 -7.03 4.26
C ARG A 87 13.67 -6.83 5.54
N ALA A 88 13.40 -7.93 6.24
CA ALA A 88 12.66 -7.95 7.51
C ALA A 88 13.10 -6.84 8.47
N GLY A 89 12.14 -5.99 8.88
CA GLY A 89 12.37 -4.87 9.81
C GLY A 89 13.18 -3.68 9.28
N ILE A 90 13.68 -3.73 8.04
CA ILE A 90 14.60 -2.73 7.49
C ILE A 90 13.98 -2.02 6.29
N SER A 91 13.52 -2.79 5.29
CA SER A 91 13.06 -2.25 4.03
C SER A 91 11.82 -2.95 3.51
N TYR A 92 10.98 -2.17 2.83
CA TYR A 92 9.66 -2.59 2.35
C TYR A 92 9.44 -2.18 0.90
N HIS A 93 8.68 -3.00 0.18
CA HIS A 93 8.24 -2.76 -1.18
C HIS A 93 6.72 -2.69 -1.26
N GLY A 94 6.19 -1.62 -1.85
CA GLY A 94 4.76 -1.33 -1.94
C GLY A 94 4.17 -1.52 -3.34
N TYR A 95 2.96 -2.08 -3.39
CA TYR A 95 2.13 -2.20 -4.60
C TYR A 95 0.63 -2.02 -4.28
N PRO A 96 -0.21 -1.62 -5.26
CA PRO A 96 -1.66 -1.51 -5.06
C PRO A 96 -2.27 -2.85 -4.61
N TRP A 97 -3.11 -2.81 -3.59
CA TRP A 97 -3.76 -3.99 -3.02
C TRP A 97 -5.01 -4.37 -3.82
N ARG A 98 -5.26 -5.68 -3.98
CA ARG A 98 -6.49 -6.28 -4.54
C ARG A 98 -6.84 -7.56 -3.77
N GLY A 99 -8.12 -7.88 -3.65
CA GLY A 99 -8.65 -8.99 -2.84
C GLY A 99 -8.44 -10.38 -3.42
N ASP A 100 -8.15 -10.51 -4.71
CA ASP A 100 -7.77 -11.78 -5.35
C ASP A 100 -6.25 -12.06 -5.32
N MET A 101 -5.46 -11.17 -4.70
CA MET A 101 -4.11 -11.54 -4.27
C MET A 101 -4.19 -12.49 -3.06
N ALA A 102 -3.08 -13.19 -2.74
CA ALA A 102 -3.00 -14.20 -1.68
C ALA A 102 -3.58 -13.78 -0.30
N ALA A 103 -3.75 -12.48 -0.05
CA ALA A 103 -4.58 -11.96 1.03
C ALA A 103 -6.02 -11.73 0.54
N ARG A 104 -6.89 -12.73 0.75
CA ARG A 104 -8.29 -12.76 0.26
C ARG A 104 -9.16 -11.57 0.67
N THR A 105 -8.82 -10.86 1.75
CA THR A 105 -9.55 -9.66 2.23
C THR A 105 -8.63 -8.76 3.05
N LEU A 106 -8.92 -7.45 3.08
CA LEU A 106 -8.29 -6.55 4.04
C LEU A 106 -8.74 -6.93 5.47
N PRO A 107 -7.82 -7.03 6.44
CA PRO A 107 -8.22 -7.17 7.84
C PRO A 107 -9.12 -6.00 8.25
N LYS A 108 -10.25 -6.26 8.91
CA LYS A 108 -11.27 -5.23 9.26
C LYS A 108 -10.67 -3.99 9.93
N ARG A 109 -9.68 -4.19 10.81
CA ARG A 109 -8.97 -3.10 11.49
C ARG A 109 -8.18 -2.21 10.52
N ILE A 110 -7.55 -2.83 9.52
CA ILE A 110 -6.80 -2.13 8.47
C ILE A 110 -7.76 -1.38 7.57
N GLU A 111 -8.83 -2.03 7.11
CA GLU A 111 -9.83 -1.38 6.25
C GLU A 111 -10.44 -0.15 6.93
N ARG A 112 -10.81 -0.25 8.22
CA ARG A 112 -11.31 0.88 9.00
C ARG A 112 -10.32 2.05 9.03
N LYS A 113 -9.05 1.79 9.34
CA LYS A 113 -8.03 2.85 9.38
C LYS A 113 -7.76 3.48 8.00
N LEU A 114 -7.79 2.68 6.93
CA LEU A 114 -7.67 3.19 5.56
C LEU A 114 -8.88 4.04 5.18
N ARG A 115 -10.09 3.67 5.63
CA ARG A 115 -11.30 4.47 5.45
C ARG A 115 -11.20 5.82 6.16
N GLU A 116 -10.74 5.83 7.40
CA GLU A 116 -10.49 7.07 8.17
C GLU A 116 -9.48 7.98 7.44
N GLN A 117 -8.39 7.41 6.89
CA GLN A 117 -7.44 8.16 6.06
C GLN A 117 -8.10 8.70 4.77
N ALA A 118 -8.96 7.92 4.13
CA ALA A 118 -9.64 8.32 2.90
C ALA A 118 -10.59 9.49 3.14
N GLU A 119 -11.32 9.45 4.25
CA GLU A 119 -12.21 10.54 4.67
C GLU A 119 -11.41 11.81 4.98
N ALA A 120 -10.31 11.68 5.74
CA ALA A 120 -9.44 12.82 6.07
C ALA A 120 -8.79 13.47 4.83
N ASP A 121 -8.44 12.68 3.82
CA ASP A 121 -7.83 13.18 2.58
C ASP A 121 -8.88 13.59 1.50
N GLY A 122 -10.18 13.44 1.78
CA GLY A 122 -11.24 13.71 0.81
C GLY A 122 -11.39 12.68 -0.33
N ASN A 123 -10.78 11.50 -0.19
CA ASN A 123 -10.74 10.41 -1.18
C ASN A 123 -11.65 9.22 -0.84
N ALA A 124 -12.68 9.42 0.00
CA ALA A 124 -13.55 8.35 0.47
C ALA A 124 -14.32 7.65 -0.67
N LYS A 125 -14.66 8.39 -1.73
CA LYS A 125 -15.38 7.86 -2.89
C LYS A 125 -14.49 6.95 -3.74
N GLU A 126 -13.25 7.35 -3.95
CA GLU A 126 -12.22 6.64 -4.68
C GLU A 126 -11.88 5.33 -3.96
N PHE A 127 -11.71 5.39 -2.63
CA PHE A 127 -11.51 4.21 -1.80
C PHE A 127 -12.68 3.22 -1.86
N LYS A 128 -13.91 3.72 -1.76
CA LYS A 128 -15.10 2.87 -1.90
C LYS A 128 -15.18 2.22 -3.28
N THR A 129 -14.88 2.98 -4.34
CA THR A 129 -14.86 2.47 -5.72
C THR A 129 -13.81 1.38 -5.88
N TRP A 130 -12.60 1.60 -5.37
CA TRP A 130 -11.53 0.60 -5.42
C TRP A 130 -11.93 -0.71 -4.74
N LEU A 131 -12.49 -0.65 -3.53
CA LEU A 131 -12.93 -1.85 -2.83
C LEU A 131 -14.08 -2.56 -3.54
N LYS A 132 -14.98 -1.83 -4.21
CA LYS A 132 -16.04 -2.44 -5.02
C LYS A 132 -15.47 -3.18 -6.22
N ASP A 133 -14.50 -2.59 -6.91
CA ASP A 133 -13.97 -3.11 -8.18
C ASP A 133 -12.90 -4.19 -7.97
N TYR A 134 -12.15 -4.11 -6.87
CA TYR A 134 -10.97 -4.94 -6.61
C TYR A 134 -10.94 -5.59 -5.22
N GLY A 135 -11.94 -5.39 -4.36
CA GLY A 135 -11.92 -5.86 -2.97
C GLY A 135 -12.22 -7.34 -2.75
N GLY A 136 -12.79 -8.03 -3.74
CA GLY A 136 -13.25 -9.42 -3.63
C GLY A 136 -14.70 -9.55 -3.21
#